data_AF-A0A0V1L2R3-F1
#
_entry.id   AF-A0A0V1L2R3-F1
#
_cell.length_a   1.000
_cell.length_b   1.000
_cell.length_c   1.000
_cell.angle_alpha   90.00
_cell.angle_beta   90.00
_cell.angle_gamma   90.00
#
_symmetry.space_group_name_H-M   'P 1'
#
loop_
_entity.id
_entity.type
_entity.pdbx_description
1 polymer ?
#
loop_
_entity_poly.entity_id
_entity_poly.type
_entity_poly.pdbx_seq_one_letter_code
_entity_poly.pdbx_strand_id
1 'polypeptide(L)'
;MAEMWTRSPIMQASGNTEQHQIMLISQLCGSITPTVWPGVEHLPLFHMLKLPVDQKRRVKERLKPYIRDAQALDLIDALLTLDPTKRIDADRALNHQFFWQDPMPVPLHRMLSQHTTSMFEYLAPVRRRGGVQNNAPVQPTSHMRMESYQDRIIENCNKGTGYYAFN
;
A
#
# COMPACT_ATOMS: atom_id res chain seq x y z
N MET A 1 7.92 -6.87 0.45
CA MET A 1 8.42 -6.07 -0.69
C MET A 1 7.28 -5.51 -1.54
N ALA A 2 6.42 -6.33 -2.17
CA ALA A 2 5.32 -5.85 -3.02
C ALA A 2 4.42 -4.77 -2.36
N GLU A 3 4.15 -4.94 -1.07
CA GLU A 3 3.32 -4.03 -0.26
C GLU A 3 3.84 -2.58 -0.19
N MET A 4 5.14 -2.36 -0.42
CA MET A 4 5.69 -1.01 -0.48
C MET A 4 5.07 -0.18 -1.61
N TRP A 5 4.63 -0.83 -2.70
CA TRP A 5 3.93 -0.18 -3.81
C TRP A 5 2.42 -0.33 -3.73
N THR A 6 1.90 -1.50 -3.35
CA THR A 6 0.44 -1.74 -3.30
C THR A 6 -0.25 -1.10 -2.10
N ARG A 7 0.52 -0.65 -1.09
CA ARG A 7 0.04 -0.04 0.17
C ARG A 7 -0.93 -0.92 0.96
N SER A 8 -1.02 -2.20 0.61
CA SER A 8 -1.93 -3.18 1.18
C SER A 8 -1.40 -4.60 0.91
N PRO A 9 -1.70 -5.57 1.79
CA PRO A 9 -1.27 -6.95 1.59
C PRO A 9 -1.78 -7.54 0.27
N ILE A 10 -0.91 -8.21 -0.47
CA ILE A 10 -1.23 -8.70 -1.83
C ILE A 10 -2.09 -9.98 -1.84
N MET A 11 -2.12 -10.74 -0.75
CA MET A 11 -2.86 -11.99 -0.61
C MET A 11 -3.61 -11.98 0.72
N GLN A 12 -4.80 -11.38 0.73
CA GLN A 12 -5.67 -11.30 1.91
C GLN A 12 -6.77 -12.36 1.80
N ALA A 13 -6.68 -13.41 2.60
CA ALA A 13 -7.71 -14.44 2.65
C ALA A 13 -9.01 -13.88 3.28
N SER A 14 -10.08 -13.81 2.48
CA SER A 14 -11.43 -13.63 3.02
C SER A 14 -11.75 -14.76 4.01
N GLY A 15 -12.20 -14.41 5.21
CA GLY A 15 -12.54 -15.38 6.27
C GLY A 15 -11.35 -16.04 6.98
N ASN A 16 -10.10 -15.63 6.71
CA ASN A 16 -8.89 -16.04 7.44
C ASN A 16 -8.64 -17.56 7.53
N THR A 17 -9.01 -18.35 6.51
CA THR A 17 -8.72 -19.79 6.49
C THR A 17 -7.43 -20.11 5.74
N GLU A 18 -6.68 -21.12 6.21
CA GLU A 18 -5.44 -21.58 5.56
C GLU A 18 -5.69 -22.05 4.13
N GLN A 19 -6.77 -22.79 3.90
CA GLN A 19 -7.13 -23.28 2.56
C GLN A 19 -7.34 -22.12 1.58
N HIS A 20 -8.05 -21.07 2.00
CA HIS A 20 -8.27 -19.91 1.13
C HIS A 20 -6.97 -19.15 0.87
N GLN A 21 -6.07 -19.06 1.86
CA GLN A 21 -4.73 -18.47 1.65
C GLN A 21 -3.94 -19.25 0.60
N ILE A 22 -3.96 -20.59 0.64
CA ILE A 22 -3.28 -21.43 -0.35
C ILE A 22 -3.91 -21.25 -1.74
N MET A 23 -5.23 -21.12 -1.83
CA MET A 23 -5.91 -20.81 -3.10
C MET A 23 -5.44 -19.47 -3.69
N LEU A 24 -5.32 -18.42 -2.88
CA LEU A 24 -4.83 -17.12 -3.33
C LEU A 24 -3.38 -17.18 -3.80
N ILE A 25 -2.53 -17.92 -3.08
CA ILE A 25 -1.15 -18.18 -3.50
C ILE A 25 -1.13 -18.85 -4.87
N SER A 26 -1.94 -19.89 -5.07
CA SER A 26 -1.99 -20.61 -6.34
C SER A 26 -2.52 -19.73 -7.50
N GLN A 27 -3.53 -18.90 -7.26
CA GLN A 27 -4.05 -17.96 -8.26
C GLN A 27 -3.01 -16.92 -8.72
N LEU A 28 -2.13 -16.50 -7.80
CA LEU A 28 -1.10 -15.50 -8.10
C LEU A 28 0.19 -16.13 -8.65
N CYS A 29 0.68 -17.18 -8.00
CA CYS A 29 1.99 -17.77 -8.22
C CYS A 29 1.97 -18.93 -9.21
N GLY A 30 0.79 -19.41 -9.61
CA GLY A 30 0.57 -20.56 -10.49
C GLY A 30 0.12 -21.81 -9.72
N SER A 31 -0.31 -22.83 -10.45
CA SER A 31 -0.74 -24.10 -9.86
C SER A 31 0.43 -24.79 -9.14
N ILE A 32 0.15 -25.31 -7.95
CA ILE A 32 1.12 -26.07 -7.17
C ILE A 32 1.13 -27.50 -7.72
N THR A 33 2.12 -27.81 -8.54
CA THR A 33 2.28 -29.11 -9.20
C THR A 33 3.69 -29.67 -9.00
N PRO A 34 3.88 -31.00 -9.09
CA PRO A 34 5.20 -31.63 -9.00
C PRO A 34 6.21 -31.10 -10.05
N THR A 35 5.71 -30.58 -11.17
CA THR A 35 6.55 -29.97 -12.22
C THR A 35 7.20 -28.67 -11.77
N VAL A 36 6.48 -27.80 -11.04
CA VAL A 36 7.03 -26.52 -10.56
C VAL A 36 7.74 -26.70 -9.21
N TRP A 37 7.22 -27.57 -8.35
CA TRP A 37 7.74 -27.92 -7.03
C TRP A 37 7.89 -29.45 -6.91
N PRO A 38 9.06 -30.00 -7.27
CA PRO A 38 9.33 -31.43 -7.15
C PRO A 38 9.24 -31.91 -5.70
N GLY A 39 8.51 -33.02 -5.48
CA GLY A 39 8.33 -33.60 -4.15
C GLY A 39 7.23 -32.92 -3.31
N VAL A 40 6.46 -32.00 -3.89
CA VAL A 40 5.32 -31.37 -3.22
C VAL A 40 4.23 -32.39 -2.84
N GLU A 41 4.13 -33.47 -3.60
CA GLU A 41 3.25 -34.62 -3.36
C GLU A 41 3.57 -35.38 -2.07
N HIS A 42 4.79 -35.25 -1.55
CA HIS A 42 5.17 -35.87 -0.28
C HIS A 42 4.74 -35.05 0.95
N LEU A 43 4.23 -33.84 0.75
CA LEU A 43 3.72 -33.03 1.85
C LEU A 43 2.41 -33.62 2.40
N PRO A 44 2.27 -33.76 3.75
CA PRO A 44 1.13 -34.48 4.35
C PRO A 44 -0.25 -33.98 3.92
N LEU A 45 -0.39 -32.69 3.67
CA LEU A 45 -1.68 -32.05 3.34
C LEU A 45 -1.94 -31.91 1.84
N PHE A 46 -0.98 -32.25 0.97
CA PHE A 46 -1.07 -31.97 -0.46
C PHE A 46 -2.30 -32.62 -1.10
N HIS A 47 -2.55 -33.89 -0.80
CA HIS A 47 -3.69 -34.64 -1.32
C HIS A 47 -5.02 -34.34 -0.61
N MET A 48 -4.98 -33.71 0.57
CA MET A 48 -6.17 -33.35 1.33
C MET A 48 -6.77 -32.01 0.88
N LEU A 49 -5.94 -31.12 0.33
CA LEU A 49 -6.33 -29.79 -0.10
C LEU A 49 -6.92 -29.83 -1.52
N LYS A 50 -8.05 -29.14 -1.71
CA LYS A 50 -8.59 -28.87 -3.05
C LYS A 50 -7.88 -27.65 -3.63
N LEU A 51 -6.87 -27.91 -4.47
CA LEU A 51 -6.06 -26.86 -5.10
C LEU A 51 -6.61 -26.48 -6.49
N PRO A 52 -6.57 -25.19 -6.86
CA PRO A 52 -6.87 -24.75 -8.21
C PRO A 52 -5.91 -25.37 -9.25
N VAL A 53 -6.48 -25.95 -10.29
CA VAL A 53 -5.73 -26.48 -11.44
C VAL A 53 -5.57 -25.42 -12.53
N ASP A 54 -4.59 -25.61 -13.41
CA ASP A 54 -4.31 -24.79 -14.59
C ASP A 54 -4.14 -23.28 -14.35
N GLN A 55 -3.71 -22.90 -13.15
CA GLN A 55 -3.37 -21.52 -12.83
C GLN A 55 -2.01 -21.18 -13.41
N LYS A 56 -1.98 -20.17 -14.28
CA LYS A 56 -0.74 -19.57 -14.77
C LYS A 56 -0.17 -18.66 -13.70
N ARG A 57 1.17 -18.56 -13.67
CA ARG A 57 1.85 -17.59 -12.81
C ARG A 57 1.63 -16.17 -13.33
N ARG A 58 1.14 -15.27 -12.47
CA ARG A 58 0.75 -13.89 -12.84
C ARG A 58 1.32 -12.82 -11.91
N VAL A 59 2.36 -13.14 -11.13
CA VAL A 59 3.00 -12.22 -10.18
C VAL A 59 3.39 -10.89 -10.85
N LYS A 60 4.20 -10.96 -11.92
CA LYS A 60 4.63 -9.76 -12.65
C LYS A 60 3.46 -9.02 -13.28
N GLU A 61 2.52 -9.73 -13.91
CA GLU A 61 1.33 -9.14 -14.53
C GLU A 61 0.49 -8.34 -13.52
N ARG A 62 0.22 -8.91 -12.35
CA ARG A 62 -0.60 -8.30 -11.31
C ARG A 62 0.09 -7.09 -10.68
N LEU A 63 1.42 -7.10 -10.57
CA LEU A 63 2.20 -6.04 -9.93
C LEU A 63 2.61 -4.93 -10.90
N LYS A 64 2.61 -5.18 -12.22
CA LYS A 64 2.96 -4.21 -13.26
C LYS A 64 2.22 -2.87 -13.20
N PRO A 65 0.92 -2.81 -12.81
CA PRO A 65 0.24 -1.51 -12.62
C PRO A 65 0.80 -0.67 -11.48
N TYR A 66 1.41 -1.29 -10.47
CA TYR A 66 1.94 -0.64 -9.27
C TYR A 66 3.44 -0.38 -9.34
N ILE A 67 4.19 -1.27 -10.00
CA ILE A 67 5.65 -1.28 -10.03
C ILE A 67 6.11 -1.12 -11.49
N ARG A 68 6.72 0.03 -11.77
CA ARG A 68 7.27 0.32 -13.11
C ARG A 68 8.68 -0.23 -13.32
N ASP A 69 9.43 -0.39 -12.24
CA ASP A 69 10.79 -0.92 -12.29
C ASP A 69 10.78 -2.45 -12.54
N ALA A 70 11.43 -2.86 -13.63
CA ALA A 70 11.55 -4.24 -14.03
C ALA A 70 12.38 -5.07 -13.05
N GLN A 71 13.44 -4.49 -12.44
CA GLN A 71 14.30 -5.19 -11.49
C GLN A 71 13.57 -5.46 -10.17
N ALA A 72 12.72 -4.52 -9.74
CA ALA A 72 11.84 -4.72 -8.59
C ALA A 72 10.83 -5.84 -8.84
N LEU A 73 10.21 -5.87 -10.03
CA LEU A 73 9.29 -6.95 -10.42
C LEU A 73 9.99 -8.30 -10.49
N ASP A 74 11.23 -8.36 -10.98
CA ASP A 74 12.02 -9.58 -11.07
C ASP A 74 12.37 -10.13 -9.68
N LEU A 75 12.84 -9.27 -8.77
CA LEU A 75 13.16 -9.67 -7.41
C LEU A 75 11.93 -10.19 -6.66
N ILE A 76 10.77 -9.51 -6.79
CA ILE A 76 9.52 -9.98 -6.16
C ILE A 76 9.09 -11.33 -6.75
N ASP A 77 9.25 -11.52 -8.05
CA ASP A 77 8.93 -12.79 -8.70
C ASP A 77 9.81 -13.93 -8.16
N ALA A 78 11.11 -13.70 -8.00
CA ALA A 78 12.04 -14.66 -7.42
C ALA A 78 11.72 -14.97 -5.94
N LEU A 79 11.34 -13.97 -5.15
CA LEU A 79 10.92 -14.12 -3.74
C LEU A 79 9.62 -14.92 -3.59
N LEU A 80 8.71 -14.85 -4.56
CA LEU A 80 7.42 -15.54 -4.56
C LEU A 80 7.45 -16.87 -5.34
N THR A 81 8.61 -17.53 -5.36
CA THR A 81 8.75 -18.88 -5.93
C THR A 81 8.10 -19.92 -5.01
N LEU A 82 7.27 -20.79 -5.59
CA LEU A 82 6.51 -21.80 -4.83
C LEU A 82 7.45 -22.79 -4.13
N ASP A 83 8.32 -23.42 -4.90
CA ASP A 83 9.34 -24.34 -4.40
C ASP A 83 10.36 -23.58 -3.53
N PRO A 84 10.44 -23.87 -2.22
CA PRO A 84 11.35 -23.18 -1.32
C PRO A 84 12.82 -23.43 -1.68
N THR A 85 13.16 -24.56 -2.31
CA THR A 85 14.55 -24.87 -2.71
C THR A 85 15.03 -24.02 -3.88
N LYS A 86 14.09 -23.52 -4.70
CA LYS A 86 14.36 -22.63 -5.83
C LYS A 86 14.13 -21.16 -5.48
N ARG A 87 13.48 -20.87 -4.35
CA ARG A 87 13.22 -19.51 -3.89
C ARG A 87 14.53 -18.82 -3.56
N ILE A 88 14.66 -17.55 -3.98
CA ILE A 88 15.87 -16.77 -3.73
C ILE A 88 16.10 -16.62 -2.22
N ASP A 89 17.33 -16.88 -1.77
CA ASP A 89 17.76 -16.65 -0.39
C ASP A 89 18.12 -15.17 -0.16
N ALA A 90 18.42 -14.82 1.10
CA ALA A 90 18.73 -13.44 1.47
C ALA A 90 20.02 -12.92 0.81
N ASP A 91 21.07 -13.73 0.75
CA ASP A 91 22.37 -13.33 0.19
C ASP A 91 22.27 -13.07 -1.31
N ARG A 92 21.58 -13.93 -2.05
CA ARG A 92 21.31 -13.75 -3.47
C ARG A 92 20.36 -12.58 -3.72
N ALA A 93 19.37 -12.36 -2.85
CA ALA A 93 18.47 -11.22 -2.95
C ALA A 93 19.21 -9.89 -2.76
N LEU A 94 20.15 -9.80 -1.81
CA LEU A 94 20.97 -8.60 -1.60
C LEU A 94 21.92 -8.31 -2.77
N ASN A 95 22.37 -9.35 -3.47
CA ASN A 95 23.18 -9.23 -4.69
C ASN A 95 22.32 -9.03 -5.97
N HIS A 96 21.00 -8.91 -5.84
CA HIS A 96 20.12 -8.70 -6.98
C HIS A 96 20.30 -7.30 -7.59
N GLN A 97 20.18 -7.22 -8.92
CA GLN A 97 20.34 -6.00 -9.70
C GLN A 97 19.48 -4.81 -9.23
N PHE A 98 18.34 -5.10 -8.61
CA PHE A 98 17.47 -4.10 -7.97
C PHE A 98 18.21 -3.19 -6.97
N PHE A 99 19.25 -3.69 -6.28
CA PHE A 99 20.02 -2.90 -5.32
C PHE A 99 21.28 -2.25 -5.90
N TRP A 100 21.64 -2.58 -7.14
CA TRP A 100 22.92 -2.21 -7.78
C TRP A 100 22.75 -1.51 -9.13
N GLN A 101 21.52 -1.16 -9.51
CA GLN A 101 21.20 -0.33 -10.67
C GLN A 101 20.66 1.02 -10.23
N ASP A 102 20.89 2.04 -11.06
CA ASP A 102 20.33 3.35 -10.80
C ASP A 102 18.79 3.34 -10.89
N PRO A 103 18.08 4.02 -9.98
CA PRO A 103 18.61 4.78 -8.85
C PRO A 103 19.07 3.89 -7.68
N MET A 104 20.31 4.11 -7.22
CA MET A 104 20.87 3.39 -6.08
C MET A 104 20.07 3.64 -4.77
N PRO A 105 20.11 2.70 -3.80
CA PRO A 105 19.46 2.87 -2.51
C PRO A 105 19.89 4.16 -1.79
N VAL A 106 18.91 4.87 -1.23
CA VAL A 106 19.12 6.15 -0.52
C VAL A 106 18.63 6.07 0.94
N PRO A 107 19.19 6.88 1.85
CA PRO A 107 18.68 6.98 3.22
C PRO A 107 17.24 7.47 3.27
N LEU A 108 16.46 6.96 4.24
CA LEU A 108 15.01 7.22 4.34
C LEU A 108 14.63 8.60 4.89
N HIS A 109 15.58 9.43 5.34
CA HIS A 109 15.30 10.72 6.00
C HIS A 109 14.35 11.62 5.20
N ARG A 110 14.50 11.66 3.87
CA ARG A 110 13.64 12.46 2.98
C ARG A 110 12.20 11.96 2.94
N MET A 111 12.01 10.63 2.94
CA MET A 111 10.67 10.04 3.02
C MET A 111 10.06 10.34 4.39
N LEU A 112 10.83 10.14 5.47
CA LEU A 112 10.36 10.35 6.83
C LEU A 112 10.02 11.81 7.13
N SER A 113 10.72 12.77 6.52
CA SER A 113 10.42 14.21 6.69
C SER A 113 9.05 14.64 6.15
N GLN A 114 8.39 13.81 5.34
CA GLN A 114 7.04 14.08 4.83
C GLN A 114 5.95 13.68 5.82
N HIS A 115 6.27 12.90 6.85
CA HIS A 115 5.31 12.50 7.86
C HIS A 115 5.19 13.57 8.94
N THR A 116 4.08 14.29 8.90
CA THR A 116 3.77 15.40 9.80
C THR A 116 3.06 14.90 11.05
N THR A 117 3.20 15.62 12.16
CA THR A 117 2.59 15.22 13.45
C THR A 117 1.13 15.61 13.58
N SER A 118 0.64 16.53 12.74
CA SER A 118 -0.73 17.02 12.81
C SER A 118 -1.48 16.89 11.48
N MET A 119 -2.81 16.72 11.57
CA MET A 119 -3.71 16.74 10.41
C MET A 119 -3.66 18.07 9.66
N PHE A 120 -3.44 19.17 10.38
CA PHE A 120 -3.32 20.50 9.77
C PHE A 120 -2.11 20.56 8.85
N GLU A 121 -0.93 20.12 9.30
CA GLU A 121 0.28 20.10 8.46
C GLU A 121 0.13 19.21 7.22
N TYR A 122 -0.57 18.08 7.34
CA TYR A 122 -0.83 17.17 6.23
C TYR A 122 -1.76 17.78 5.17
N LEU A 123 -2.78 18.53 5.60
CA LEU A 123 -3.79 19.10 4.71
C LEU A 123 -3.45 20.51 4.23
N ALA A 124 -2.54 21.22 4.90
CA ALA A 124 -2.18 22.59 4.56
C ALA A 124 -1.45 22.64 3.20
N PRO A 125 -1.87 23.51 2.28
CA PRO A 125 -1.18 23.66 1.00
C PRO A 125 0.23 24.21 1.22
N VAL A 126 1.24 23.54 0.63
CA VAL A 126 2.64 23.97 0.69
C VAL A 126 2.79 25.34 -0.01
N ARG A 127 2.97 26.40 0.77
CA ARG A 127 3.26 27.75 0.24
C ARG A 127 4.69 27.76 -0.30
N ARG A 128 4.86 27.82 -1.63
CA ARG A 128 6.17 28.06 -2.25
C ARG A 128 6.67 29.46 -1.87
N ARG A 129 7.70 29.56 -1.02
CA ARG A 129 8.49 30.80 -0.88
C ARG A 129 9.34 30.94 -2.14
N GLY A 130 8.88 31.74 -3.10
CA GLY A 130 9.58 31.98 -4.36
C GLY A 130 8.71 32.65 -5.40
N GLY A 131 8.22 33.86 -5.08
CA GLY A 131 7.58 34.77 -6.01
C GLY A 131 7.95 36.19 -5.60
N VAL A 132 8.59 36.91 -6.50
CA VAL A 132 9.14 38.27 -6.39
C VAL A 132 8.17 39.22 -5.66
N GLN A 133 8.69 39.99 -4.70
CA GLN A 133 7.99 41.13 -4.11
C GLN A 133 7.74 42.19 -5.19
N ASN A 134 6.54 42.22 -5.75
CA ASN A 134 6.01 43.44 -6.33
C ASN A 134 5.19 44.15 -5.25
N ASN A 135 5.79 45.18 -4.65
CA ASN A 135 5.08 46.13 -3.81
C ASN A 135 4.04 46.86 -4.67
N ALA A 136 2.78 46.49 -4.54
CA ALA A 136 1.66 47.36 -4.87
C ALA A 136 0.91 47.66 -3.56
N PRO A 137 0.57 48.93 -3.26
CA PRO A 137 -0.17 49.26 -2.05
C PRO A 137 -1.61 48.74 -2.17
N VAL A 138 -1.97 47.78 -1.32
CA VAL A 138 -3.35 47.30 -1.18
C VAL A 138 -4.08 48.22 -0.19
N GLN A 139 -5.14 48.87 -0.65
CA GLN A 139 -6.03 49.69 0.18
C GLN A 139 -6.78 48.80 1.19
N PRO A 140 -7.08 49.30 2.41
CA PRO A 140 -7.74 48.52 3.44
C PRO A 140 -9.24 48.39 3.15
N THR A 141 -9.71 47.18 2.81
CA THR A 141 -11.13 46.84 2.84
C THR A 141 -11.53 46.33 4.23
N SER A 142 -12.70 46.80 4.66
CA SER A 142 -13.30 46.74 5.99
C SER A 142 -13.35 45.35 6.64
N HIS A 143 -13.12 45.35 7.96
CA HIS A 143 -13.35 44.29 8.94
C HIS A 143 -14.49 43.31 8.59
N MET A 144 -14.16 42.03 8.40
CA MET A 144 -15.05 40.93 8.75
C MET A 144 -14.46 40.22 9.98
N ARG A 145 -15.26 40.19 11.06
CA ARG A 145 -14.96 39.61 12.36
C ARG A 145 -14.89 38.09 12.22
N MET A 146 -13.76 37.48 12.55
CA MET A 146 -13.62 36.02 12.67
C MET A 146 -14.46 35.54 13.86
N GLU A 147 -15.53 34.82 13.60
CA GLU A 147 -16.24 34.06 14.62
C GLU A 147 -15.49 32.75 14.86
N SER A 148 -15.21 32.46 16.13
CA SER A 148 -14.27 31.41 16.51
C SER A 148 -14.95 30.04 16.42
N TYR A 149 -14.18 29.00 16.09
CA TYR A 149 -14.69 27.62 15.95
C TYR A 149 -15.35 27.09 17.24
N GLN A 150 -15.07 27.73 18.38
CA GLN A 150 -15.66 27.38 19.68
C GLN A 150 -17.11 27.86 19.83
N ASP A 151 -17.52 28.93 19.15
CA ASP A 151 -18.88 29.47 19.26
C ASP A 151 -19.92 28.53 18.64
N ARG A 152 -19.55 27.81 17.57
CA ARG A 152 -20.42 26.83 16.88
C ARG A 152 -20.69 25.55 17.67
N ILE A 153 -19.82 25.21 18.63
CA ILE A 153 -20.00 24.01 19.46
C ILE A 153 -21.03 24.27 20.57
N ILE A 154 -21.10 25.50 21.08
CA ILE A 154 -22.01 25.87 22.19
C ILE A 154 -23.46 25.98 21.69
N GLU A 155 -23.70 26.49 20.48
CA GLU A 155 -25.07 26.61 19.93
C GLU A 155 -25.76 25.26 19.67
N ASN A 156 -25.00 24.21 19.34
CA ASN A 156 -25.58 22.90 19.04
C ASN A 156 -25.94 22.10 20.29
N CYS A 157 -25.41 22.47 21.46
CA CYS A 157 -25.76 21.81 22.72
C CYS A 157 -27.11 22.32 23.31
N ASN A 158 -27.61 23.48 22.86
CA ASN A 158 -28.85 24.09 23.35
C ASN A 158 -30.10 23.85 22.46
N LYS A 159 -29.99 23.11 21.35
CA LYS A 159 -31.13 22.87 20.43
C LYS A 159 -31.80 21.49 20.58
N GLY A 160 -31.48 20.76 21.65
CA GLY A 160 -32.03 19.44 21.95
C GLY A 160 -33.25 19.47 22.89
N THR A 161 -34.32 20.21 22.57
CA THR A 161 -35.61 20.06 23.25
C THR A 161 -36.80 20.28 22.30
N GLY A 162 -37.53 19.18 22.00
CA GLY A 162 -38.96 19.17 21.60
C GLY A 162 -39.27 19.59 20.16
N TYR A 163 -40.23 19.04 19.42
CA TYR A 163 -41.32 18.08 19.66
C TYR A 163 -41.73 17.53 18.26
N TYR A 164 -42.02 16.23 18.14
CA TYR A 164 -42.87 15.71 17.06
C TYR A 164 -44.31 15.64 17.59
N ALA A 165 -45.27 16.29 16.92
CA ALA A 165 -46.70 16.10 17.12
C ALA A 165 -47.44 16.09 15.77
N PHE A 166 -48.43 15.21 15.71
CA PHE A 166 -49.25 14.74 14.59
C PHE A 166 -50.00 15.81 13.78
N ASN A 167 -50.22 15.51 12.49
CA ASN A 167 -51.54 15.31 11.88
C ASN A 167 -51.45 14.35 10.69
#